data_AF-A0A972AMB6-F1
#
_entry.id   AF-A0A972AMB6-F1
#
_cell.length_a   1.000
_cell.length_b   1.000
_cell.length_c   1.000
_cell.angle_alpha   90.00
_cell.angle_beta   90.00
_cell.angle_gamma   90.00
#
_symmetry.space_group_name_H-M   'P 1'
#
loop_
_entity.id
_entity.type
_entity.pdbx_description
1 polymer ?
#
loop_
_entity_poly.entity_id
_entity_poly.type
_entity_poly.pdbx_seq_one_letter_code
_entity_poly.pdbx_strand_id
1 'polypeptide(L)'
;MSLFRVCFHDEGEAMPLSQIDIHPDFLQLLAELGIVEIKNQCIDFCCLTRISRIMRIRRRLGVSINAAAIIVDLLERIESLEDEIERLRK
;
A
#
# COMPACT_ATOMS: atom_id res chain seq x y z
N MET A 1 -22.82 22.34 7.51
CA MET A 1 -22.53 21.82 6.17
C MET A 1 -21.07 21.40 6.14
N SER A 2 -20.79 20.12 5.98
CA SER A 2 -19.42 19.61 5.94
C SER A 2 -18.99 19.50 4.48
N LEU A 3 -17.91 20.19 4.11
CA LEU A 3 -17.33 20.13 2.77
C LEU A 3 -16.28 19.01 2.76
N PHE A 4 -16.47 18.01 1.91
CA PHE A 4 -15.49 16.93 1.69
C PHE A 4 -14.79 17.17 0.37
N ARG A 5 -13.46 17.28 0.39
CA ARG A 5 -12.63 17.34 -0.82
C ARG A 5 -12.21 15.92 -1.19
N VAL A 6 -12.70 15.42 -2.31
CA VAL A 6 -12.27 14.13 -2.87
C VAL A 6 -11.10 14.41 -3.80
N CYS A 7 -9.91 13.90 -3.46
CA CYS A 7 -8.72 13.99 -4.29
C CYS A 7 -8.53 12.66 -5.03
N PHE A 8 -8.37 12.73 -6.35
CA PHE A 8 -7.97 11.59 -7.18
C PHE A 8 -6.46 11.69 -7.40
N HIS A 9 -5.73 10.63 -7.09
CA HIS A 9 -4.28 10.57 -7.20
C HIS A 9 -3.87 9.49 -8.19
N ASP A 10 -2.94 9.81 -9.08
CA ASP A 10 -2.37 8.84 -10.02
C ASP A 10 -1.32 7.95 -9.34
N GLU A 11 -1.03 6.79 -9.94
CA GLU A 11 -0.14 5.74 -9.40
C GLU A 11 1.35 6.13 -9.21
N GLY A 12 1.70 7.41 -9.30
CA GLY A 12 3.04 7.92 -9.01
C GLY A 12 3.05 9.26 -8.29
N GLU A 13 1.91 9.70 -7.76
CA GLU A 13 1.83 10.99 -7.08
C GLU A 13 2.42 10.90 -5.67
N ALA A 14 3.39 11.78 -5.39
CA ALA A 14 4.04 11.87 -4.09
C ALA A 14 3.10 12.53 -3.08
N MET A 15 2.77 11.80 -2.02
CA MET A 15 1.88 12.22 -0.93
C MET A 15 2.67 12.69 0.28
N PRO A 16 2.50 13.94 0.73
CA PRO A 16 3.13 14.44 1.95
C PRO A 16 2.65 13.65 3.18
N LEU A 17 3.57 13.31 4.08
CA LEU A 17 3.23 12.62 5.35
C LEU A 17 2.20 13.40 6.18
N SER A 18 2.18 14.73 6.08
CA SER A 18 1.21 15.59 6.78
C SER A 18 -0.24 15.43 6.31
N GLN A 19 -0.46 14.84 5.13
CA GLN A 19 -1.79 14.60 4.56
C GLN A 19 -2.25 13.15 4.77
N ILE A 20 -1.41 12.32 5.39
CA ILE A 20 -1.67 10.90 5.57
C ILE A 20 -2.18 10.67 7.00
N ASP A 21 -3.34 10.02 7.12
CA ASP A 21 -3.95 9.66 8.41
C ASP A 21 -3.32 8.37 8.99
N ILE A 22 -1.99 8.36 9.07
CA ILE A 22 -1.19 7.27 9.63
C ILE A 22 -0.14 7.86 10.55
N HIS A 23 -0.01 7.30 11.76
CA HIS A 23 0.95 7.77 12.73
C HIS A 23 2.40 7.68 12.19
N PRO A 24 3.25 8.72 12.37
CA PRO A 24 4.62 8.74 11.86
C PRO A 24 5.46 7.52 12.28
N ASP A 25 5.39 7.13 13.56
CA ASP A 25 6.11 5.95 14.06
C ASP A 25 5.71 4.65 13.34
N PHE A 26 4.44 4.57 12.92
CA PHE A 26 3.96 3.41 12.19
C PHE A 26 4.45 3.41 10.73
N LEU A 27 4.50 4.59 10.10
CA LEU A 27 5.13 4.76 8.80
C LEU A 27 6.63 4.42 8.85
N GLN A 28 7.31 4.82 9.92
CA GLN A 28 8.72 4.48 10.15
C GLN A 28 8.93 2.97 10.27
N LEU A 29 8.09 2.27 11.04
CA LEU A 29 8.11 0.81 11.12
C LEU A 29 7.89 0.16 9.75
N LEU A 30 6.95 0.67 8.95
CA LEU A 30 6.71 0.16 7.60
C LEU A 30 7.90 0.41 6.67
N ALA A 31 8.60 1.53 6.83
CA ALA A 31 9.81 1.83 6.09
C ALA A 31 10.98 0.90 6.46
N GLU A 32 11.16 0.62 7.75
CA GLU A 32 12.16 -0.33 8.26
C GLU A 32 11.92 -1.76 7.75
N LEU A 33 10.66 -2.12 7.53
CA LEU A 33 10.26 -3.39 6.94
C LEU A 33 10.39 -3.42 5.41
N GLY A 34 10.81 -2.31 4.78
CA GLY A 34 10.94 -2.18 3.33
C GLY A 34 9.58 -2.13 2.59
N ILE A 35 8.49 -1.90 3.32
CA ILE A 35 7.13 -1.88 2.75
C ILE A 35 6.85 -0.54 2.06
N VAL A 36 7.46 0.54 2.55
CA VAL A 36 7.35 1.88 1.99
C VAL A 36 8.70 2.57 1.93
N GLU A 37 8.90 3.42 0.94
CA GLU A 37 10.05 4.32 0.86
C GLU A 37 9.60 5.74 1.19
N ILE A 38 10.17 6.33 2.24
CA ILE A 38 9.92 7.72 2.61
C ILE A 38 11.02 8.58 1.99
N LYS A 39 10.66 9.46 1.05
CA LYS A 39 11.57 10.41 0.40
C LYS A 39 11.07 11.83 0.58
N ASN A 40 11.91 12.73 1.10
CA ASN A 40 11.57 14.14 1.31
C ASN A 40 10.25 14.37 2.10
N GLN A 41 9.97 13.53 3.10
CA GLN A 41 8.69 13.55 3.85
C GLN A 41 7.45 13.30 2.97
N CYS A 42 7.63 12.57 1.87
CA CYS A 42 6.56 12.07 1.03
C CYS A 42 6.70 10.55 0.84
N ILE A 43 5.58 9.91 0.52
CA ILE A 43 5.51 8.53 0.03
C ILE A 43 4.66 8.50 -1.23
N ASP A 44 4.86 7.53 -2.11
CA ASP A 44 4.02 7.40 -3.29
C ASP A 44 2.60 6.95 -2.92
N PHE A 45 1.60 7.41 -3.65
CA PHE A 45 0.21 7.00 -3.40
C PHE A 45 0.01 5.48 -3.46
N CYS A 46 0.74 4.79 -4.34
CA CYS A 46 0.77 3.32 -4.41
C CYS A 46 1.22 2.66 -3.10
N CYS A 47 2.08 3.31 -2.32
CA CYS A 47 2.46 2.82 -0.99
C CYS A 47 1.26 2.84 -0.03
N LEU A 48 0.38 3.85 -0.10
CA LEU A 48 -0.82 3.92 0.73
C LEU A 48 -1.81 2.81 0.41
N THR A 49 -2.04 2.53 -0.88
CA THR A 49 -2.94 1.45 -1.31
C THR A 49 -2.39 0.10 -0.86
N ARG A 50 -1.07 -0.12 -0.98
CA ARG A 50 -0.39 -1.32 -0.49
C ARG A 50 -0.46 -1.47 1.03
N ILE A 51 -0.20 -0.41 1.81
CA ILE A 51 -0.38 -0.41 3.27
C ILE A 51 -1.82 -0.82 3.63
N SER A 52 -2.81 -0.28 2.94
CA SER A 52 -4.22 -0.59 3.20
C SER A 52 -4.53 -2.08 3.01
N ARG A 53 -3.96 -2.72 1.97
CA ARG A 53 -4.08 -4.16 1.72
C ARG A 53 -3.44 -4.96 2.85
N ILE A 54 -2.22 -4.62 3.25
CA ILE A 54 -1.50 -5.29 4.35
C ILE A 54 -2.31 -5.21 5.64
N MET A 55 -2.81 -4.02 6.01
CA MET A 55 -3.62 -3.85 7.21
C MET A 55 -4.94 -4.61 7.16
N ARG A 56 -5.53 -4.77 5.96
CA ARG A 56 -6.73 -5.57 5.77
C ARG A 56 -6.44 -7.06 5.94
N ILE A 57 -5.35 -7.58 5.36
CA ILE A 57 -4.95 -8.99 5.51
C ILE A 57 -4.60 -9.31 6.96
N ARG A 58 -3.79 -8.46 7.59
CA ARG A 58 -3.45 -8.58 9.02
C ARG A 58 -4.69 -8.74 9.89
N ARG A 59 -5.68 -7.85 9.70
CA ARG A 59 -6.93 -7.85 10.48
C ARG A 59 -7.83 -9.05 10.17
N ARG A 60 -7.91 -9.49 8.91
CA ARG A 60 -8.80 -10.59 8.50
C ARG A 60 -8.23 -11.97 8.81
N LEU A 61 -6.92 -12.15 8.70
CA LEU A 61 -6.26 -13.44 8.92
C LEU A 61 -5.62 -13.57 10.31
N GLY A 62 -5.56 -12.48 11.08
CA GLY A 62 -4.95 -12.49 12.42
C GLY A 62 -3.43 -12.70 12.40
N VAL A 63 -2.76 -12.32 11.32
CA VAL A 63 -1.32 -12.55 11.13
C VAL A 63 -0.48 -11.33 11.57
N SER A 64 0.84 -11.50 11.68
CA SER A 64 1.76 -10.39 11.92
C SER A 64 1.82 -9.44 10.71
N ILE A 65 2.33 -8.22 10.91
CA ILE A 65 2.52 -7.25 9.80
C ILE A 65 3.44 -7.84 8.74
N ASN A 66 4.54 -8.49 9.15
CA ASN A 66 5.50 -9.11 8.23
C ASN A 66 4.84 -10.22 7.42
N ALA A 67 4.08 -11.10 8.08
CA ALA A 67 3.34 -12.15 7.39
C ALA A 67 2.29 -11.57 6.42
N ALA A 68 1.57 -10.51 6.83
CA ALA A 68 0.64 -9.83 5.95
C ALA A 68 1.33 -9.20 4.73
N ALA A 69 2.51 -8.60 4.90
CA ALA A 69 3.30 -8.04 3.80
C ALA A 69 3.71 -9.11 2.79
N ILE A 70 4.26 -10.24 3.27
CA ILE A 70 4.60 -11.39 2.42
C ILE A 70 3.38 -11.92 1.66
N ILE A 71 2.22 -12.03 2.33
CA ILE A 71 0.99 -12.49 1.69
C ILE A 71 0.56 -11.51 0.59
N VAL A 72 0.65 -10.20 0.82
CA VAL A 72 0.34 -9.19 -0.21
C VAL A 72 1.27 -9.32 -1.40
N ASP A 73 2.58 -9.51 -1.18
CA ASP A 73 3.56 -9.73 -2.27
C ASP A 73 3.22 -10.96 -3.11
N LEU A 74 2.81 -12.05 -2.45
CA LEU A 74 2.42 -13.27 -3.14
C LEU A 74 1.14 -13.06 -3.96
N LEU A 75 0.17 -12.33 -3.44
CA LEU A 75 -1.06 -12.00 -4.16
C LEU A 75 -0.79 -11.13 -5.38
N GLU A 76 0.04 -10.07 -5.24
CA GLU A 76 0.43 -9.22 -6.38
C GLU A 76 1.16 -10.02 -7.46
N ARG A 77 2.01 -10.98 -7.07
CA ARG A 77 2.65 -11.89 -8.02
C ARG A 77 1.67 -12.82 -8.71
N ILE A 78 0.67 -13.34 -7.99
CA ILE A 78 -0.38 -14.18 -8.58
C ILE A 78 -1.20 -13.37 -9.59
N GLU A 79 -1.65 -12.16 -9.21
CA GLU A 79 -2.39 -11.24 -10.10
C GLU A 79 -1.60 -10.97 -11.39
N SER A 80 -0.29 -10.67 -11.28
CA SER A 80 0.56 -10.46 -12.45
C SER A 80 0.69 -11.69 -13.35
N LEU A 81 0.74 -12.90 -12.77
CA LEU A 81 0.82 -14.15 -13.52
C LEU A 81 -0.52 -14.48 -14.21
N GLU A 82 -1.64 -14.21 -13.55
CA GLU A 82 -2.98 -14.38 -14.11
C GLU A 82 -3.20 -13.43 -15.29
N ASP A 83 -2.77 -12.18 -15.18
CA ASP A 83 -2.78 -11.19 -16.26
C ASP A 83 -1.96 -11.63 -17.47
N GLU A 84 -0.77 -12.21 -17.24
CA GLU A 84 0.08 -12.74 -18.32
C GLU A 84 -0.61 -13.91 -19.04
N ILE A 85 -1.19 -14.84 -18.28
CA ILE A 85 -1.95 -15.98 -18.84
C ILE A 85 -3.14 -15.48 -19.65
N GLU A 86 -3.89 -14.48 -19.17
CA GLU A 86 -5.03 -13.93 -19.92
C GLU A 86 -4.59 -13.27 -21.23
N ARG A 87 -3.47 -12.54 -21.22
CA ARG A 87 -2.90 -11.93 -22.43
C ARG A 87 -2.47 -12.98 -23.46
N LEU A 88 -1.91 -14.10 -23.02
CA LEU A 88 -1.47 -15.20 -23.90
C LEU A 88 -2.62 -16.04 -24.47
N ARG A 89 -3.81 -16.00 -23.83
CA ARG A 89 -5.01 -16.71 -24.30
C ARG A 89 -5.84 -15.91 -25.32
N LYS A 90 -5.56 -14.61 -25.48
CA LYS A 90 -6.16 -13.76 -26.51
C LYS A 90 -5.38 -13.84 -27.82
#